data_AF-A0A3C1WW71-F1
#
_entry.id   AF-A0A3C1WW71-F1
#
_cell.length_a   1.000
_cell.length_b   1.000
_cell.length_c   1.000
_cell.angle_alpha   90.00
_cell.angle_beta   90.00
_cell.angle_gamma   90.00
#
_symmetry.space_group_name_H-M   'P 1'
#
loop_
_entity.id
_entity.type
_entity.pdbx_description
1 polymer ?
#
loop_
_entity_poly.entity_id
_entity_poly.type
_entity_poly.pdbx_seq_one_letter_code
_entity_poly.pdbx_strand_id
1 'polypeptide(L)'
;MNLCAINHTPISKDAYISGPGKLTIRIRAERNDITGCRLWYGDRVCVKNPIEVFPLEMEQIASDQLFDYFEADIETEFTRICYYFELMDKNGRKIFY
;
A
#
# COMPACT_ATOMS: atom_id res chain seq x y z
N MET A 1 11.78 9.85 7.73
CA MET A 1 10.38 9.79 7.28
C MET A 1 9.68 11.15 7.39
N ASN A 2 9.43 11.79 6.26
CA ASN A 2 8.63 12.98 6.07
C ASN A 2 7.17 12.60 5.80
N LEU A 3 6.33 12.72 6.82
CA LEU A 3 4.93 12.29 6.76
C LEU A 3 4.10 13.09 5.74
N CYS A 4 4.45 14.35 5.49
CA CYS A 4 3.74 15.21 4.56
C CYS A 4 3.93 14.80 3.09
N ALA A 5 4.98 14.01 2.80
CA ALA A 5 5.27 13.50 1.46
C ALA A 5 4.57 12.15 1.17
N ILE A 6 4.06 11.49 2.22
CA ILE A 6 3.35 10.22 2.08
C ILE A 6 1.95 10.49 1.56
N ASN A 7 1.61 9.86 0.44
CA ASN A 7 0.30 10.06 -0.16
C ASN A 7 -0.19 8.84 -0.92
N HIS A 8 -1.46 8.53 -0.69
CA HIS A 8 -2.23 7.56 -1.45
C HIS A 8 -3.68 8.07 -1.52
N THR A 9 -4.30 7.94 -2.69
CA THR A 9 -5.72 8.27 -2.87
C THR A 9 -6.49 7.02 -3.34
N PRO A 10 -7.47 6.51 -2.56
CA PRO A 10 -8.31 5.39 -3.00
C PRO A 10 -9.10 5.73 -4.28
N ILE A 11 -9.40 4.70 -5.08
CA ILE A 11 -10.22 4.82 -6.32
C ILE A 11 -9.65 5.92 -7.24
N SER A 12 -8.37 5.80 -7.58
CA SER A 12 -7.64 6.79 -8.36
C SER A 12 -6.51 6.12 -9.15
N LYS A 13 -5.59 6.91 -9.71
CA LYS A 13 -4.33 6.40 -10.26
C LYS A 13 -3.48 5.61 -9.25
N ASP A 14 -3.76 5.77 -7.95
CA ASP A 14 -3.06 5.08 -6.86
C ASP A 14 -3.81 3.81 -6.38
N ALA A 15 -5.02 3.57 -6.88
CA ALA A 15 -5.83 2.40 -6.54
C ALA A 15 -6.83 2.10 -7.67
N TYR A 16 -6.50 1.14 -8.53
CA TYR A 16 -7.29 0.82 -9.72
C TYR A 16 -7.29 -0.68 -10.03
N ILE A 17 -8.29 -1.10 -10.81
CA ILE A 17 -8.40 -2.47 -11.31
C ILE A 17 -7.49 -2.59 -12.52
N SER A 18 -6.45 -3.42 -12.42
CA SER A 18 -5.49 -3.68 -13.50
C SER A 18 -5.88 -4.89 -14.36
N GLY A 19 -6.84 -5.69 -13.89
CA GLY A 19 -7.39 -6.83 -14.62
C GLY A 19 -8.52 -7.52 -13.86
N PRO A 20 -9.13 -8.58 -14.42
CA PRO A 20 -10.17 -9.35 -13.73
C PRO A 20 -9.63 -9.91 -12.41
N GLY A 21 -10.24 -9.53 -11.27
CA GLY A 21 -9.81 -9.95 -9.94
C GLY A 21 -8.47 -9.37 -9.47
N LYS A 22 -7.89 -8.42 -10.21
CA LYS A 22 -6.60 -7.79 -9.91
C LYS A 22 -6.78 -6.32 -9.54
N LEU A 23 -6.35 -5.97 -8.34
CA LEU A 23 -6.34 -4.60 -7.88
C LEU A 23 -4.92 -4.13 -7.60
N THR A 24 -4.49 -3.09 -8.31
CA THR A 24 -3.21 -2.45 -8.10
C THR A 24 -3.36 -1.33 -7.08
N ILE A 25 -2.53 -1.35 -6.05
CA ILE A 25 -2.46 -0.33 -5.00
C ILE A 25 -1.07 0.28 -5.02
N ARG A 26 -1.01 1.61 -5.02
CA ARG A 26 0.22 2.40 -5.05
C ARG A 26 0.24 3.42 -3.94
N ILE A 27 1.40 3.67 -3.37
CA ILE A 27 1.66 4.78 -2.46
C ILE A 27 2.95 5.47 -2.87
N ARG A 28 3.02 6.78 -2.65
CA ARG A 28 4.29 7.51 -2.79
C ARG A 28 4.81 7.96 -1.43
N ALA A 29 6.12 8.10 -1.34
CA ALA A 29 6.84 8.73 -0.23
C ALA A 29 7.96 9.63 -0.77
N GLU A 30 8.53 10.48 0.08
CA GLU A 30 9.73 11.24 -0.30
C GLU A 30 10.84 10.28 -0.77
N ARG A 31 11.55 10.68 -1.82
CA ARG A 31 12.59 9.86 -2.41
C ARG A 31 13.68 9.50 -1.39
N ASN A 32 14.02 8.20 -1.33
CA ASN A 32 14.97 7.58 -0.42
C ASN A 32 14.64 7.72 1.08
N ASP A 33 13.40 8.06 1.43
CA ASP A 33 13.00 8.34 2.82
C ASP A 33 12.45 7.11 3.56
N ILE A 34 11.90 6.14 2.82
CA ILE A 34 11.48 4.83 3.35
C ILE A 34 12.35 3.71 2.77
N THR A 35 12.54 2.63 3.53
CA THR A 35 13.32 1.44 3.17
C THR A 35 12.48 0.20 2.98
N GLY A 36 11.23 0.22 3.46
CA GLY A 36 10.28 -0.87 3.31
C GLY A 36 8.86 -0.35 3.31
N CYS A 37 8.02 -0.98 2.50
CA CYS A 37 6.62 -0.67 2.35
C CYS A 37 5.85 -1.98 2.20
N ARG A 38 4.89 -2.21 3.09
CA ARG A 38 4.03 -3.39 3.07
C ARG A 38 2.58 -2.97 3.09
N LEU A 39 1.79 -3.55 2.19
CA LEU A 39 0.35 -3.42 2.15
C LEU A 39 -0.27 -4.51 3.01
N TRP A 40 -1.12 -4.14 3.96
CA TRP A 40 -1.98 -5.07 4.67
C TRP A 40 -3.37 -4.97 4.09
N TYR A 41 -3.93 -6.06 3.59
CA TYR A 41 -5.26 -6.06 2.97
C TYR A 41 -6.14 -7.19 3.49
N GLY A 42 -7.45 -7.02 3.47
CA GLY A 42 -8.41 -8.03 3.91
C GLY A 42 -9.81 -7.81 3.32
N ASP A 43 -10.71 -8.75 3.59
CA ASP A 43 -12.10 -8.64 3.17
C ASP A 43 -12.84 -7.61 4.05
N ARG A 44 -13.30 -6.53 3.42
CA ARG A 44 -14.00 -5.44 4.10
C ARG A 44 -15.34 -5.87 4.69
N VAL A 45 -15.92 -6.98 4.21
CA VAL A 45 -17.19 -7.52 4.71
C VAL A 45 -17.03 -8.84 5.44
N CYS A 46 -15.82 -9.12 5.92
CA CYS A 46 -15.57 -10.24 6.81
C CYS A 46 -16.49 -10.16 8.04
N VAL A 47 -17.15 -11.29 8.35
CA VAL A 47 -18.03 -11.41 9.53
C VAL A 47 -17.23 -11.67 10.80
N LYS A 48 -15.97 -12.12 10.68
CA LYS A 48 -15.09 -12.39 11.83
C LYS A 48 -14.53 -11.09 12.41
N ASN A 49 -14.32 -11.08 13.73
CA ASN A 49 -13.67 -9.97 14.45
C ASN A 49 -12.56 -10.54 15.38
N PRO A 50 -11.28 -10.16 15.19
CA PRO A 50 -10.79 -9.19 14.21
C PRO A 50 -10.88 -9.69 12.76
N ILE A 51 -10.93 -8.74 11.82
CA ILE A 51 -10.84 -9.03 10.38
C ILE A 51 -9.48 -9.67 10.11
N GLU A 52 -9.48 -10.74 9.32
CA GLU A 52 -8.23 -11.36 8.86
C GLU A 52 -7.61 -10.49 7.77
N VAL A 53 -6.36 -10.07 8.00
CA VAL A 53 -5.58 -9.25 7.07
C VAL A 53 -4.30 -9.96 6.66
N PHE A 54 -3.93 -9.81 5.40
CA PHE A 54 -2.81 -10.46 4.76
C PHE A 54 -1.75 -9.42 4.40
N PRO A 55 -0.46 -9.68 4.72
CA PRO A 55 0.63 -8.81 4.32
C PRO A 55 1.02 -9.06 2.86
N LEU A 56 1.40 -8.00 2.17
CA LEU A 56 1.96 -8.02 0.82
C LEU A 56 3.08 -6.98 0.73
N GLU A 57 4.30 -7.42 0.44
CA GLU A 57 5.41 -6.50 0.20
C GLU A 57 5.14 -5.66 -1.05
N MET A 58 5.42 -4.36 -0.97
CA MET A 58 5.27 -3.47 -2.11
C MET A 58 6.62 -3.22 -2.77
N GLU A 59 6.64 -3.22 -4.10
CA GLU A 59 7.83 -2.99 -4.89
C GLU A 59 7.96 -1.51 -5.25
N GLN A 60 9.16 -0.96 -5.15
CA GLN A 60 9.46 0.38 -5.66
C GLN A 60 9.53 0.34 -7.20
N ILE A 61 8.44 0.70 -7.87
CA ILE A 61 8.32 0.61 -9.33
C ILE A 61 8.94 1.81 -10.05
N ALA A 62 9.06 2.95 -9.38
CA ALA A 62 9.55 4.18 -9.99
C ALA A 62 10.08 5.17 -8.95
N SER A 63 10.92 6.08 -9.43
CA SER A 63 11.40 7.24 -8.69
C SER A 63 11.47 8.45 -9.61
N ASP A 64 11.03 9.60 -9.14
CA ASP A 64 11.26 10.88 -9.81
C ASP A 64 12.29 11.73 -9.02
N GLN A 65 12.29 13.05 -9.19
CA GLN A 65 13.23 13.92 -8.47
C GLN A 65 12.88 14.08 -6.98
N LEU A 66 11.63 13.87 -6.60
CA LEU A 66 11.07 14.18 -5.28
C LEU A 66 10.50 12.95 -4.57
N PHE A 67 9.99 11.96 -5.31
CA PHE A 67 9.23 10.85 -4.76
C PHE A 67 9.70 9.49 -5.26
N ASP A 68 9.54 8.50 -4.39
CA ASP A 68 9.55 7.08 -4.74
C ASP A 68 8.11 6.55 -4.73
N TYR A 69 7.80 5.68 -5.68
CA TYR A 69 6.48 5.09 -5.88
C TYR A 69 6.55 3.59 -5.63
N PHE A 70 5.76 3.12 -4.67
CA PHE A 70 5.66 1.73 -4.28
C PHE A 70 4.32 1.17 -4.74
N GLU A 71 4.31 -0.04 -5.29
CA GLU A 71 3.14 -0.67 -5.87
C GLU A 71 3.05 -2.16 -5.47
N ALA A 72 1.82 -2.64 -5.31
CA ALA A 72 1.54 -4.06 -5.18
C ALA A 72 0.22 -4.41 -5.87
N ASP A 73 0.19 -5.59 -6.47
CA ASP A 73 -0.99 -6.17 -7.08
C ASP A 73 -1.63 -7.19 -6.14
N ILE A 74 -2.88 -6.95 -5.79
CA ILE A 74 -3.71 -7.89 -5.03
C ILE A 74 -4.48 -8.75 -6.02
N GLU A 75 -4.29 -10.06 -5.90
CA GLU A 75 -5.12 -11.09 -6.53
C GLU A 75 -6.01 -11.74 -5.47
N THR A 76 -7.32 -11.49 -5.54
CA THR A 76 -8.26 -12.01 -4.55
C THR A 76 -9.67 -12.15 -5.11
N GLU A 77 -10.43 -13.08 -4.54
CA GLU A 77 -11.86 -13.26 -4.76
C GLU A 77 -12.72 -12.24 -3.96
N PHE A 78 -12.09 -11.38 -3.14
CA PHE A 78 -12.82 -10.41 -2.34
C PHE A 78 -13.51 -9.37 -3.22
N THR A 79 -14.81 -9.19 -3.01
CA THR A 79 -15.60 -8.17 -3.72
C THR A 79 -15.29 -6.75 -3.26
N ARG A 80 -14.85 -6.59 -2.01
CA ARG A 80 -14.53 -5.31 -1.37
C ARG A 80 -13.36 -5.52 -0.43
N ILE A 81 -12.30 -4.75 -0.61
CA ILE A 81 -11.14 -4.82 0.26
C ILE A 81 -11.05 -3.63 1.22
N CYS A 82 -10.49 -3.89 2.40
CA CYS A 82 -9.93 -2.87 3.29
C CYS A 82 -8.42 -3.06 3.35
N TYR A 83 -7.68 -1.97 3.45
CA TYR A 83 -6.23 -2.03 3.53
C TYR A 83 -5.62 -0.84 4.27
N TYR A 84 -4.38 -1.00 4.69
CA TYR A 84 -3.52 0.03 5.27
C TYR A 84 -2.06 -0.28 4.95
N PHE A 85 -1.17 0.69 5.12
CA PHE A 85 0.25 0.57 4.78
C PHE A 85 1.10 0.51 6.04
N GLU A 86 2.06 -0.42 6.09
CA GLU A 86 3.17 -0.42 7.04
C GLU A 86 4.40 0.14 6.33
N LEU A 87 4.90 1.29 6.80
CA LEU A 87 6.05 1.98 6.22
C LEU A 87 7.20 1.97 7.21
N MET A 88 8.41 1.67 6.73
CA MET A 88 9.62 1.60 7.55
C MET A 88 10.70 2.54 7.01
N ASP A 89 11.35 3.30 7.88
CA ASP A 89 12.49 4.15 7.48
C ASP A 89 13.86 3.52 7.78
N LYS A 90 14.92 4.24 7.40
CA LYS A 90 16.32 3.83 7.59
C LYS A 90 16.72 3.65 9.05
N ASN A 91 16.01 4.27 9.99
CA ASN A 91 16.27 4.16 11.43
C ASN A 91 15.45 3.01 12.06
N GLY A 92 14.72 2.23 11.26
CA GLY A 92 13.84 1.17 11.72
C GLY A 92 12.53 1.67 12.34
N ARG A 93 12.21 2.97 12.21
CA ARG A 93 10.92 3.49 12.65
C ARG A 93 9.84 2.96 11.73
N LYS A 94 8.79 2.40 12.33
CA LYS A 94 7.58 1.94 11.62
C LYS A 94 6.42 2.88 11.86
N ILE A 95 5.63 3.12 10.82
CA ILE A 95 4.33 3.80 10.93
C ILE A 95 3.27 3.02 10.16
N PHE A 96 2.02 3.26 10.52
CA PHE A 96 0.86 2.78 9.79
C PHE A 96 0.10 3.97 9.18
N TYR A 97 -0.21 3.88 7.88
CA TYR A 97 -0.90 4.91 7.09
C TYR A 97 -2.18 4.34 6.49
#